data_AF-A0A2Z6SAQ2-F1
#
_entry.id   AF-A0A2Z6SAQ2-F1
#
_cell.length_a   1.000
_cell.length_b   1.000
_cell.length_c   1.000
_cell.angle_alpha   90.00
_cell.angle_beta   90.00
_cell.angle_gamma   90.00
#
_symmetry.space_group_name_H-M   'P 1'
#
loop_
_entity.id
_entity.type
_entity.pdbx_description
1 polymer ?
#
loop_
_entity_poly.entity_id
_entity_poly.type
_entity_poly.pdbx_seq_one_letter_code
_entity_poly.pdbx_strand_id
1 'polypeptide(L)'
;MAVAQDHWAARWVATCDGDVPPNSFWEGDHAIGRGWYEGGLHVGYVSEGHRGLVIGYGGREVVLREYEVLTGDKSHFHWVKCEGACRPQYFIPLKGGHEADGRELYIGRTEHHGKDRIGKAGQHLINGMNYVHDGHETSAHHYYVFAFRT
;
A
#
# COMPACT_ATOMS: atom_id res chain seq x y z
N MET A 1 -14.62 12.87 9.01
CA MET A 1 -13.43 12.02 8.72
C MET A 1 -13.34 11.90 7.21
N ALA A 2 -12.19 12.22 6.62
CA ALA A 2 -12.02 11.99 5.19
C ALA A 2 -11.91 10.47 4.95
N VAL A 3 -12.81 9.95 4.12
CA VAL A 3 -12.79 8.58 3.62
C VAL A 3 -11.78 8.53 2.48
N ALA A 4 -11.03 7.44 2.34
CA ALA A 4 -10.12 7.31 1.20
C ALA A 4 -10.91 7.29 -0.12
N GLN A 5 -10.34 7.87 -1.18
CA GLN A 5 -11.04 8.04 -2.45
C GLN A 5 -10.20 7.49 -3.59
N ASP A 6 -10.89 7.04 -4.64
CA ASP A 6 -10.27 6.81 -5.95
C ASP A 6 -9.97 8.17 -6.62
N HIS A 7 -9.00 8.19 -7.52
CA HIS A 7 -8.59 9.41 -8.23
C HIS A 7 -8.40 9.11 -9.71
N TRP A 8 -8.87 10.00 -10.59
CA TRP A 8 -8.83 9.80 -12.05
C TRP A 8 -7.41 9.60 -12.62
N ALA A 9 -6.40 10.19 -11.96
CA ALA A 9 -5.00 10.06 -12.37
C ALA A 9 -4.35 8.72 -11.96
N ALA A 10 -5.06 7.86 -11.23
CA ALA A 10 -4.56 6.56 -10.80
C ALA A 10 -5.54 5.44 -11.20
N ARG A 11 -5.01 4.31 -11.63
CA ARG A 11 -5.80 3.10 -11.92
C ARG A 11 -5.09 1.86 -11.41
N TRP A 12 -5.89 0.92 -10.93
CA TRP A 12 -5.45 -0.43 -10.60
C TRP A 12 -5.55 -1.29 -11.86
N VAL A 13 -4.44 -1.93 -12.23
CA VAL A 13 -4.34 -2.76 -13.42
C VAL A 13 -4.09 -4.19 -12.99
N ALA A 14 -5.02 -5.09 -13.29
CA ALA A 14 -4.88 -6.51 -13.04
C ALA A 14 -3.67 -7.09 -13.82
N THR A 15 -2.87 -7.88 -13.14
CA THR A 15 -1.68 -8.54 -13.69
C THR A 15 -1.35 -9.79 -12.84
N CYS A 16 -0.32 -10.54 -13.23
CA CYS A 16 0.06 -11.77 -12.55
C CYS A 16 1.55 -12.13 -12.67
N ASP A 17 1.97 -13.10 -11.86
CA ASP A 17 3.25 -13.82 -11.95
C ASP A 17 4.52 -12.92 -11.97
N GLY A 18 4.44 -11.73 -11.36
CA GLY A 18 5.55 -10.77 -11.26
C GLY A 18 5.55 -9.70 -12.35
N ASP A 19 4.58 -9.70 -13.27
CA ASP A 19 4.45 -8.63 -14.25
C ASP A 19 4.09 -7.29 -13.56
N VAL A 20 4.68 -6.22 -14.08
CA VAL A 20 4.49 -4.84 -13.61
C VAL A 20 4.23 -3.96 -14.83
N PRO A 21 3.00 -3.45 -15.00
CA PRO A 21 2.64 -2.66 -16.17
C PRO A 21 3.45 -1.36 -16.32
N PRO A 22 3.54 -0.79 -17.54
CA PRO A 22 4.14 0.53 -17.73
C PRO A 22 3.42 1.63 -16.93
N ASN A 23 4.16 2.69 -16.57
CA ASN A 23 3.66 3.82 -15.76
C ASN A 23 3.17 3.41 -14.36
N SER A 24 3.71 2.31 -13.82
CA SER A 24 3.48 1.89 -12.44
C SER A 24 4.08 2.87 -11.44
N PHE A 25 3.47 2.98 -10.26
CA PHE A 25 3.97 3.82 -9.19
C PHE A 25 5.00 3.05 -8.37
N TRP A 26 6.27 3.45 -8.51
CA TRP A 26 7.40 2.87 -7.80
C TRP A 26 7.87 3.75 -6.64
N GLU A 27 8.33 3.13 -5.56
CA GLU A 27 9.15 3.72 -4.50
C GLU A 27 10.38 2.82 -4.30
N GLY A 28 11.56 3.32 -4.66
CA GLY A 28 12.76 2.49 -4.75
C GLY A 28 12.54 1.28 -5.67
N ASP A 29 12.82 0.09 -5.15
CA ASP A 29 12.74 -1.19 -5.89
C ASP A 29 11.33 -1.84 -5.84
N HIS A 30 10.32 -1.11 -5.34
CA HIS A 30 8.99 -1.64 -5.06
C HIS A 30 7.91 -0.88 -5.82
N ALA A 31 7.14 -1.60 -6.65
CA ALA A 31 5.89 -1.11 -7.23
C ALA A 31 4.74 -1.26 -6.24
N ILE A 32 3.85 -0.27 -6.16
CA ILE A 32 2.65 -0.33 -5.31
C ILE A 32 1.64 -1.30 -5.93
N GLY A 33 1.24 -2.33 -5.17
CA GLY A 33 0.23 -3.28 -5.60
C GLY A 33 -0.81 -3.58 -4.52
N ARG A 34 -1.91 -4.22 -4.92
CA ARG A 34 -2.93 -4.75 -4.00
C ARG A 34 -3.52 -6.06 -4.52
N GLY A 35 -4.03 -6.90 -3.62
CA GLY A 35 -4.59 -8.19 -4.01
C GLY A 35 -5.59 -8.72 -2.98
N TRP A 36 -6.48 -9.58 -3.44
CA TRP A 36 -7.51 -10.21 -2.60
C TRP A 36 -6.90 -11.33 -1.76
N TYR A 37 -7.15 -11.31 -0.45
CA TYR A 37 -6.74 -12.36 0.47
C TYR A 37 -7.65 -12.38 1.71
N GLU A 38 -8.10 -13.55 2.14
CA GLU A 38 -8.89 -13.74 3.37
C GLU A 38 -10.07 -12.75 3.54
N GLY A 39 -10.79 -12.48 2.44
CA GLY A 39 -11.96 -11.60 2.43
C GLY A 39 -11.66 -10.10 2.37
N GLY A 40 -10.39 -9.69 2.39
CA GLY A 40 -9.94 -8.31 2.23
C GLY A 40 -9.18 -8.06 0.93
N LEU A 41 -9.00 -6.78 0.62
CA LEU A 41 -8.17 -6.30 -0.47
C LEU A 41 -6.97 -5.56 0.14
N HIS A 42 -5.79 -6.16 0.08
CA HIS A 42 -4.63 -5.74 0.86
C HIS A 42 -3.55 -5.10 -0.01
N VAL A 43 -3.00 -3.98 0.47
CA VAL A 43 -1.87 -3.27 -0.16
C VAL A 43 -0.55 -3.93 0.23
N GLY A 44 0.39 -3.94 -0.72
CA GLY A 44 1.75 -4.40 -0.54
C GLY A 44 2.66 -3.91 -1.67
N TYR A 45 3.67 -4.71 -2.01
CA TYR A 45 4.61 -4.38 -3.08
C TYR A 45 4.85 -5.53 -4.06
N VAL A 46 5.23 -5.17 -5.28
CA VAL A 46 5.78 -6.07 -6.28
C VAL A 46 7.23 -5.67 -6.54
N SER A 47 8.13 -6.64 -6.69
CA SER A 47 9.53 -6.38 -7.02
C SER A 47 10.05 -7.42 -8.00
N GLU A 48 11.11 -7.09 -8.75
CA GLU A 48 11.68 -8.00 -9.75
C GLU A 48 12.14 -9.35 -9.17
N GLY A 49 12.45 -9.40 -7.88
CA GLY A 49 12.84 -10.63 -7.17
C GLY A 49 11.68 -11.54 -6.77
N HIS A 50 10.44 -11.03 -6.76
CA HIS A 50 9.25 -11.80 -6.37
C HIS A 50 8.36 -12.05 -7.58
N ARG A 51 7.92 -13.29 -7.77
CA ARG A 51 6.99 -13.66 -8.85
C ARG A 51 5.52 -13.35 -8.49
N GLY A 52 5.29 -12.23 -7.80
CA GLY A 52 3.97 -11.86 -7.31
C GLY A 52 3.95 -10.64 -6.39
N LEU A 53 2.75 -10.27 -5.96
CA LEU A 53 2.52 -9.25 -4.94
C LEU A 53 2.80 -9.81 -3.55
N VAL A 54 3.65 -9.12 -2.80
CA VAL A 54 3.95 -9.40 -1.40
C VAL A 54 3.06 -8.53 -0.51
N ILE A 55 2.24 -9.15 0.34
CA ILE A 55 1.42 -8.48 1.36
C ILE A 55 1.74 -9.03 2.75
N GLY A 56 1.52 -8.21 3.77
CA GLY A 56 1.50 -8.65 5.16
C GLY A 56 0.09 -9.07 5.57
N TYR A 57 -0.05 -10.23 6.21
CA TYR A 57 -1.32 -10.66 6.81
C TYR A 57 -1.08 -11.58 7.99
N GLY A 58 -1.71 -11.30 9.13
CA GLY A 58 -1.66 -12.18 10.30
C GLY A 58 -0.24 -12.37 10.87
N GLY A 59 0.63 -11.37 10.73
CA GLY A 59 2.02 -11.43 11.22
C GLY A 59 3.02 -12.06 10.23
N ARG A 60 2.56 -12.52 9.06
CA ARG A 60 3.41 -13.20 8.07
C ARG A 60 3.36 -12.54 6.69
N GLU A 61 4.38 -12.83 5.91
CA GLU A 61 4.38 -12.60 4.46
C GLU A 61 3.40 -13.53 3.74
N VAL A 62 2.69 -12.99 2.75
CA VAL A 62 1.87 -13.74 1.80
C VAL A 62 2.20 -13.24 0.39
N VAL A 63 2.46 -14.17 -0.53
CA VAL A 63 2.73 -13.88 -1.93
C VAL A 63 1.53 -14.27 -2.79
N LEU A 64 0.94 -13.29 -3.47
CA LEU A 64 -0.20 -13.46 -4.37
C LEU A 64 0.26 -13.44 -5.83
N ARG A 65 -0.16 -14.43 -6.61
CA ARG A 65 0.16 -14.52 -8.04
C ARG A 65 -0.75 -13.69 -8.93
N GLU A 66 -1.98 -13.45 -8.49
CA GLU A 66 -2.95 -12.59 -9.17
C GLU A 66 -3.19 -11.36 -8.30
N TYR A 67 -2.98 -10.18 -8.87
CA TYR A 67 -3.01 -8.92 -8.14
C TYR A 67 -3.25 -7.75 -9.09
N GLU A 68 -3.32 -6.55 -8.53
CA GLU A 68 -3.39 -5.30 -9.28
C GLU A 68 -2.18 -4.43 -8.93
N VAL A 69 -1.64 -3.75 -9.94
CA VAL A 69 -0.58 -2.73 -9.76
C VAL A 69 -1.16 -1.34 -9.98
N LEU A 70 -0.76 -0.39 -9.14
CA LEU A 70 -1.15 1.00 -9.26
C LEU A 70 -0.35 1.70 -10.37
N THR A 71 -1.05 2.28 -11.34
CA THR A 71 -0.46 2.97 -12.49
C THR A 71 -1.13 4.33 -12.72
N GLY A 72 -0.48 5.21 -13.47
CA GLY A 72 -1.09 6.48 -13.91
C GLY A 72 -0.13 7.67 -13.92
N ASP A 73 -0.63 8.84 -13.52
CA ASP A 73 0.18 10.05 -13.34
C ASP A 73 0.38 10.35 -11.86
N LYS A 74 1.59 10.03 -11.38
CA LYS A 74 1.99 10.17 -9.98
C LYS A 74 2.12 11.64 -9.54
N SER A 75 2.18 12.60 -10.46
CA SER A 75 2.36 14.03 -10.14
C SER A 75 1.20 14.65 -9.36
N HIS A 76 0.02 14.01 -9.43
CA HIS A 76 -1.19 14.37 -8.69
C HIS A 76 -1.20 13.90 -7.24
N PHE A 77 -0.11 13.31 -6.75
CA PHE A 77 -0.06 12.74 -5.41
C PHE A 77 1.17 13.23 -4.63
N HIS A 78 1.12 13.03 -3.32
CA HIS A 78 2.26 13.21 -2.44
C HIS A 78 2.18 12.29 -1.22
N TRP A 79 3.29 12.20 -0.50
CA TRP A 79 3.40 11.47 0.74
C TRP A 79 3.12 12.40 1.93
N VAL A 80 2.16 12.05 2.78
CA VAL A 80 1.80 12.79 4.00
C VAL A 80 2.37 12.05 5.21
N LYS A 81 3.21 12.72 6.01
CA LYS A 81 3.76 12.12 7.22
C LYS A 81 2.65 11.79 8.22
N CYS A 82 2.67 10.58 8.76
CA CYS A 82 1.72 10.07 9.74
C CYS A 82 2.47 9.36 10.88
N GLU A 83 1.84 9.30 12.05
CA GLU A 83 2.36 8.63 13.24
C GLU A 83 1.24 7.85 13.93
N GLY A 84 1.50 6.59 14.32
CA GLY A 84 0.47 5.70 14.87
C GLY A 84 -0.71 5.50 13.91
N ALA A 85 -1.94 5.38 14.43
CA ALA A 85 -3.14 5.29 13.58
C ALA A 85 -3.28 6.49 12.62
N CYS A 86 -3.40 6.24 11.32
CA CYS A 86 -3.64 7.30 10.33
C CYS A 86 -5.06 7.85 10.48
N ARG A 87 -5.20 9.12 10.87
CA ARG A 87 -6.49 9.82 10.95
C ARG A 87 -6.50 11.00 9.95
N PRO A 88 -7.02 10.81 8.73
CA PRO A 88 -6.98 11.84 7.70
C PRO A 88 -7.93 13.00 8.04
N GLN A 89 -7.38 14.10 8.58
CA GLN A 89 -8.14 15.32 8.88
C GLN A 89 -7.96 16.40 7.80
N TYR A 90 -6.79 16.46 7.18
CA TYR A 90 -6.40 17.57 6.29
C TYR A 90 -5.85 17.10 4.93
N PHE A 91 -6.05 15.83 4.59
CA PHE A 91 -5.63 15.24 3.33
C PHE A 91 -6.59 14.11 2.95
N ILE A 92 -6.63 13.76 1.67
CA ILE A 92 -7.44 12.67 1.13
C ILE A 92 -6.49 11.54 0.73
N PRO A 93 -6.48 10.39 1.45
CA PRO A 93 -5.71 9.24 1.03
C PRO A 93 -6.24 8.67 -0.28
N LEU A 94 -5.34 8.20 -1.14
CA LEU A 94 -5.72 7.34 -2.25
C LEU A 94 -6.14 5.97 -1.69
N LYS A 95 -7.29 5.48 -2.14
CA LYS A 95 -7.86 4.20 -1.69
C LYS A 95 -6.93 3.02 -2.02
N GLY A 96 -6.48 2.33 -0.97
CA GLY A 96 -5.61 1.16 -1.08
C GLY A 96 -6.38 -0.16 -1.10
N GLY A 97 -7.41 -0.29 -0.27
CA GLY A 97 -8.21 -1.49 -0.16
C GLY A 97 -9.04 -1.53 1.12
N HIS A 98 -9.29 -2.71 1.67
CA HIS A 98 -10.04 -2.89 2.92
C HIS A 98 -9.71 -4.23 3.59
N GLU A 99 -9.86 -4.27 4.92
CA GLU A 99 -9.95 -5.52 5.69
C GLU A 99 -11.26 -6.25 5.38
N ALA A 100 -11.34 -7.53 5.78
CA ALA A 100 -12.54 -8.35 5.57
C ALA A 100 -13.83 -7.78 6.21
N ASP A 101 -13.71 -6.98 7.27
CA ASP A 101 -14.84 -6.31 7.91
C ASP A 101 -15.18 -4.93 7.29
N GLY A 102 -14.54 -4.60 6.16
CA GLY A 102 -14.77 -3.37 5.41
C GLY A 102 -13.99 -2.16 5.91
N ARG A 103 -13.18 -2.28 6.99
CA ARG A 103 -12.31 -1.18 7.42
C ARG A 103 -11.29 -0.84 6.33
N GLU A 104 -11.24 0.42 5.94
CA GLU A 104 -10.39 0.87 4.83
C GLU A 104 -8.90 0.70 5.10
N LEU A 105 -8.17 0.40 4.03
CA LEU A 105 -6.72 0.40 3.99
C LEU A 105 -6.20 1.48 3.04
N TYR A 106 -5.20 2.20 3.52
CA TYR A 106 -4.47 3.24 2.79
C TYR A 106 -3.11 2.70 2.38
N ILE A 107 -2.52 3.32 1.35
CA ILE A 107 -1.16 2.98 0.90
C ILE A 107 -0.17 3.68 1.82
N GLY A 108 0.60 2.89 2.56
CA GLY A 108 1.64 3.36 3.46
C GLY A 108 3.04 3.17 2.88
N ARG A 109 3.96 4.08 3.22
CA ARG A 109 5.40 3.96 2.96
C ARG A 109 6.20 4.31 4.20
N THR A 110 7.25 3.54 4.50
CA THR A 110 8.26 3.88 5.50
C THR A 110 9.66 3.57 4.97
N GLU A 111 10.69 4.17 5.56
CA GLU A 111 12.07 3.80 5.29
C GLU A 111 12.53 2.82 6.39
N HIS A 112 13.09 1.69 6.00
CA HIS A 112 13.70 0.74 6.93
C HIS A 112 15.05 0.29 6.38
N HIS A 113 16.13 0.63 7.10
CA HIS A 113 17.52 0.36 6.72
C HIS A 113 17.89 0.95 5.34
N GLY A 114 17.50 2.22 5.10
CA GLY A 114 17.82 2.93 3.86
C GLY A 114 17.04 2.45 2.63
N LYS A 115 16.00 1.64 2.81
CA LYS A 115 15.13 1.15 1.73
C LYS A 115 13.68 1.50 2.00
N ASP A 116 12.98 1.92 0.94
CA ASP A 116 11.55 2.15 1.00
C ASP A 116 10.77 0.84 1.11
N ARG A 117 9.83 0.83 2.05
CA ARG A 117 8.91 -0.27 2.32
C ARG A 117 7.48 0.21 2.11
N ILE A 118 6.72 -0.55 1.33
CA ILE A 118 5.33 -0.25 1.01
C ILE A 118 4.45 -1.25 1.76
N GLY A 119 3.32 -0.77 2.25
CA GLY A 119 2.35 -1.63 2.92
C GLY A 119 1.04 -0.91 3.17
N LYS A 120 0.31 -1.36 4.19
CA LYS A 120 -1.04 -0.91 4.50
C LYS A 120 -1.06 -0.06 5.76
N ALA A 121 -1.77 1.06 5.71
CA ALA A 121 -2.09 1.90 6.85
C ALA A 121 -3.61 1.96 7.04
N GLY A 122 -4.08 2.35 8.22
CA GLY A 122 -5.51 2.49 8.47
C GLY A 122 -5.78 3.12 9.82
N GLN A 123 -7.03 3.57 10.03
CA GLN A 123 -7.45 4.12 11.32
C GLN A 123 -7.43 3.10 12.45
N HIS A 124 -7.58 1.81 12.12
CA HIS A 124 -7.56 0.70 13.08
C HIS A 124 -6.17 0.12 13.32
N LEU A 125 -5.17 0.47 12.52
CA LEU A 125 -3.79 0.02 12.71
C LEU A 125 -3.10 0.96 13.69
N ILE A 126 -3.35 0.74 14.98
CA ILE A 126 -2.94 1.65 16.07
C ILE A 126 -1.42 1.85 16.20
N ASN A 127 -0.63 0.84 15.79
CA ASN A 127 0.83 0.88 15.88
C ASN A 127 1.50 1.55 14.67
N GLY A 128 0.72 2.01 13.68
CA GLY A 128 1.23 2.61 12.46
C GLY A 128 0.90 1.81 11.21
N MET A 129 1.71 1.96 10.16
CA MET A 129 1.56 1.13 8.96
C MET A 129 2.14 -0.27 9.19
N ASN A 130 1.51 -1.27 8.58
CA ASN A 130 2.06 -2.62 8.48
C ASN A 130 2.72 -2.82 7.11
N TYR A 131 3.87 -3.49 7.09
CA TYR A 131 4.59 -3.87 5.86
C TYR A 131 5.36 -5.17 6.09
N VAL A 132 5.85 -5.77 5.02
CA VAL A 132 6.65 -7.00 5.10
C VAL A 132 8.14 -6.69 5.13
N HIS A 133 8.85 -7.35 6.04
CA HIS A 133 10.30 -7.39 6.09
C HIS A 133 10.77 -8.76 6.54
N ASP A 134 11.71 -9.36 5.80
CA ASP A 134 12.33 -10.65 6.11
C ASP A 134 11.29 -11.75 6.39
N GLY A 135 10.26 -11.85 5.53
CA GLY A 135 9.20 -12.86 5.63
C GLY A 135 8.12 -12.59 6.68
N HIS A 136 8.21 -11.49 7.42
CA HIS A 136 7.28 -11.18 8.52
C HIS A 136 6.54 -9.86 8.27
N GLU A 137 5.27 -9.81 8.67
CA GLU A 137 4.55 -8.55 8.77
C GLU A 137 5.01 -7.83 10.04
N THR A 138 5.50 -6.61 9.87
CA THR A 138 5.95 -5.73 10.94
C THR A 138 5.26 -4.37 10.83
N SER A 139 5.36 -3.54 11.87
CA SER A 139 4.75 -2.21 11.92
C SER A 139 5.79 -1.10 12.05
N ALA A 140 5.56 0.03 11.39
CA ALA A 140 6.32 1.26 11.60
C ALA A 140 5.43 2.36 12.17
N HIS A 141 5.80 2.87 13.34
CA HIS A 141 5.08 3.96 14.00
C HIS A 141 5.16 5.27 13.22
N HIS A 142 6.30 5.59 12.61
CA HIS A 142 6.50 6.76 11.76
C HIS A 142 6.53 6.32 10.30
N TYR A 143 5.69 6.93 9.49
CA TYR A 143 5.50 6.55 8.09
C TYR A 143 4.84 7.68 7.30
N TYR A 144 4.52 7.39 6.05
CA TYR A 144 3.83 8.28 5.15
C TYR A 144 2.63 7.58 4.52
N VAL A 145 1.58 8.34 4.24
CA VAL A 145 0.39 7.88 3.51
C VAL A 145 0.33 8.56 2.16
N PHE A 146 0.02 7.78 1.11
CA PHE A 146 -0.12 8.30 -0.24
C PHE A 146 -1.45 9.04 -0.39
N ALA A 147 -1.40 10.32 -0.75
CA ALA A 147 -2.54 11.23 -0.72
C ALA A 147 -2.59 12.14 -1.95
N PHE A 148 -3.76 12.73 -2.19
CA PHE A 148 -3.97 13.66 -3.30
C PHE A 148 -3.16 14.93 -3.08
N ARG A 149 -2.53 15.43 -4.14
CA ARG A 149 -1.95 16.77 -4.17
C ARG A 149 -3.06 17.74 -4.58
N THR A 150 -3.55 18.50 -3.61
CA THR A 150 -4.54 19.58 -3.80
C THR A 150 -3.87 20.89 -4.16
#